data_AF-A0AAV3YIF9-F1
#
_entry.id   AF-A0AAV3YIF9-F1
#
_cell.length_a   1.000
_cell.length_b   1.000
_cell.length_c   1.000
_cell.angle_alpha   90.00
_cell.angle_beta   90.00
_cell.angle_gamma   90.00
#
_symmetry.space_group_name_H-M   'P 1'
#
loop_
_entity.id
_entity.type
_entity.pdbx_description
1 polymer ?
#
loop_
_entity_poly.entity_id
_entity_poly.type
_entity_poly.pdbx_seq_one_letter_code
_entity_poly.pdbx_strand_id
1 'polypeptide(L)'
;MGDFDAAIALAVALAIEEETDVPKRKRAKWSKEWFLKRSKFGHTKLLFELSHNEPSDFKNFLRMDIESYNELVEPLICKTNHKYASAHLSHRAILLAFLDR
;
A
#
# COMPACT_ATOMS: atom_id res chain seq x y z
N MET A 1 56.38 26.66 -7.63
CA MET A 1 55.25 26.32 -8.53
C MET A 1 54.26 25.34 -7.89
N GLY A 2 54.67 24.47 -6.94
CA GLY A 2 53.79 23.44 -6.36
C GLY A 2 52.93 23.85 -5.16
N ASP A 3 53.19 25.00 -4.53
CA ASP A 3 52.48 25.39 -3.30
C ASP A 3 51.05 25.88 -3.58
N PHE A 4 50.84 26.45 -4.77
CA PHE A 4 49.53 26.93 -5.21
C PHE A 4 48.58 25.77 -5.56
N ASP A 5 49.11 24.70 -6.18
CA ASP A 5 48.34 23.49 -6.46
C ASP A 5 47.90 22.79 -5.16
N ALA A 6 48.75 22.80 -4.12
CA ALA A 6 48.39 22.30 -2.80
C ALA A 6 47.28 23.13 -2.15
N ALA A 7 47.34 24.46 -2.30
CA ALA A 7 46.29 25.36 -1.80
C ALA A 7 44.96 25.18 -2.55
N ILE A 8 45.00 24.98 -3.87
CA ILE A 8 43.82 24.69 -4.69
C ILE A 8 43.22 23.33 -4.32
N ALA A 9 44.05 22.30 -4.18
CA ALA A 9 43.59 20.96 -3.80
C ALA A 9 42.89 20.97 -2.43
N LEU A 10 43.42 21.74 -1.47
CA LEU A 10 42.80 21.91 -0.16
C LEU A 10 41.47 22.68 -0.23
N ALA A 11 41.40 23.73 -1.03
CA ALA A 11 40.18 24.51 -1.23
C ALA A 11 39.06 23.68 -1.88
N VAL A 12 39.39 22.84 -2.87
CA VAL A 12 38.44 21.93 -3.53
C VAL A 12 37.97 20.84 -2.55
N ALA A 13 38.88 20.27 -1.75
CA ALA A 13 38.52 19.27 -0.76
C ALA A 13 37.57 19.81 0.32
N LEU A 14 37.74 21.09 0.72
CA LEU A 14 36.84 21.75 1.68
C LEU A 14 35.49 22.17 1.06
N ALA A 15 35.46 22.47 -0.24
CA ALA A 15 34.24 22.86 -0.94
C ALA A 15 33.31 21.66 -1.24
N ILE A 16 33.84 20.44 -1.23
CA ILE A 16 33.04 19.22 -1.24
C ILE A 16 32.54 19.00 0.19
N GLU A 17 31.50 19.75 0.57
CA GLU A 17 30.63 19.29 1.64
C GLU A 17 29.97 18.02 1.11
N GLU A 18 30.49 16.87 1.52
CA GLU A 18 29.80 15.60 1.35
C GLU A 18 28.47 15.78 2.11
N GLU A 19 27.37 15.95 1.37
CA GLU A 19 26.01 15.87 1.89
C GLU A 19 25.86 14.45 2.44
N THR A 20 26.38 14.24 3.65
CA THR A 20 26.08 13.06 4.43
C THR A 20 24.57 13.10 4.58
N ASP A 21 23.89 12.18 3.88
CA ASP A 21 22.45 11.97 4.00
C ASP A 21 22.21 11.40 5.40
N VAL A 22 22.37 12.25 6.43
CA VAL A 22 22.13 11.88 7.81
C VAL A 22 20.64 11.60 7.86
N PRO A 23 20.22 10.33 8.10
CA PRO A 23 18.82 9.98 8.02
C PRO A 23 18.08 10.79 9.08
N LYS A 24 17.33 11.81 8.61
CA LYS A 24 16.57 12.69 9.48
C LYS A 24 15.66 11.80 10.32
N ARG A 25 15.80 11.89 11.65
CA ARG A 25 14.97 11.12 12.58
C ARG A 25 13.51 11.38 12.25
N LYS A 26 12.81 10.34 11.77
CA LYS A 26 11.39 10.42 11.46
C LYS A 26 10.67 10.84 12.74
N ARG A 27 9.97 11.98 12.71
CA ARG A 27 9.19 12.48 13.86
C ARG A 27 8.24 11.38 14.35
N ALA A 28 8.05 11.29 15.66
CA ALA A 28 7.08 10.37 16.24
C ALA A 28 5.68 10.70 15.69
N LYS A 29 5.10 9.78 14.91
CA LYS A 29 3.72 9.85 14.44
C LYS A 29 2.84 9.13 15.45
N TRP A 30 1.83 9.82 15.98
CA TRP A 30 0.86 9.27 16.94
C TRP A 30 -0.12 8.28 16.31
N SER A 31 -0.37 8.42 15.01
CA SER A 31 -1.25 7.53 14.26
C SER A 31 -0.66 7.26 12.90
N LYS A 32 -0.83 6.02 12.42
CA LYS A 32 -0.41 5.62 11.08
C LYS A 32 -1.40 6.13 10.04
N GLU A 33 -0.90 6.46 8.86
CA GLU A 33 -1.72 7.08 7.81
C GLU A 33 -2.85 6.17 7.36
N TRP A 34 -2.62 4.85 7.35
CA TRP A 34 -3.65 3.87 7.02
C TRP A 34 -4.83 3.89 8.02
N PHE A 35 -4.58 4.23 9.29
CA PHE A 35 -5.64 4.31 10.32
C PHE A 35 -6.59 5.46 10.03
N LEU A 36 -6.06 6.61 9.61
CA LEU A 36 -6.85 7.77 9.18
C LEU A 36 -7.64 7.46 7.91
N LYS A 37 -7.03 6.69 7.00
CA LYS A 37 -7.64 6.26 5.73
C LYS A 37 -8.72 5.20 5.90
N ARG A 38 -8.77 4.48 7.04
CA ARG A 38 -9.73 3.39 7.29
C ARG A 38 -11.20 3.80 7.15
N SER A 39 -11.57 5.02 7.54
CA SER A 39 -12.95 5.50 7.37
C SER A 39 -13.28 5.91 5.93
N LYS A 40 -12.25 6.25 5.15
CA LYS A 40 -12.38 6.77 3.78
C LYS A 40 -12.32 5.66 2.74
N PHE A 41 -11.47 4.66 2.96
CA PHE A 41 -11.29 3.51 2.09
C PHE A 41 -11.97 2.29 2.69
N GLY A 42 -12.80 1.61 1.91
CA GLY A 42 -13.37 0.32 2.32
C GLY A 42 -12.28 -0.71 2.61
N HIS A 43 -12.64 -1.75 3.38
CA HIS A 43 -11.69 -2.73 3.91
C HIS A 43 -10.80 -3.38 2.84
N THR A 44 -11.35 -3.74 1.67
CA THR A 44 -10.60 -4.40 0.59
C THR A 44 -9.51 -3.50 0.00
N LYS A 45 -9.81 -2.22 -0.22
CA LYS A 45 -8.87 -1.26 -0.81
C LYS A 45 -7.76 -0.90 0.16
N LEU A 46 -8.09 -0.78 1.45
CA LEU A 46 -7.11 -0.57 2.51
C LEU A 46 -6.17 -1.78 2.67
N LEU A 47 -6.70 -3.00 2.61
CA LEU A 47 -5.89 -4.22 2.68
C LEU A 47 -4.91 -4.33 1.52
N PHE A 48 -5.34 -3.98 0.31
CA PHE A 48 -4.46 -3.93 -0.86
C PHE A 48 -3.35 -2.87 -0.70
N GLU A 49 -3.67 -1.68 -0.21
CA GLU A 49 -2.66 -0.65 0.06
C GLU A 49 -1.68 -1.07 1.16
N LEU A 50 -2.16 -1.74 2.21
CA LEU A 50 -1.34 -2.23 3.32
C LEU A 50 -0.41 -3.36 2.88
N SER A 51 -0.87 -4.28 2.03
CA SER A 51 -0.03 -5.39 1.56
C SER A 51 1.17 -4.90 0.74
N HIS A 52 1.00 -3.82 -0.02
CA HIS A 52 2.05 -3.26 -0.89
C HIS A 52 2.99 -2.28 -0.16
N ASN A 53 2.46 -1.45 0.75
CA ASN A 53 3.26 -0.39 1.38
C ASN A 53 3.83 -0.77 2.75
N GLU A 54 3.06 -1.48 3.59
CA GLU A 54 3.43 -1.76 4.98
C GLU A 54 2.92 -3.17 5.41
N PRO A 55 3.63 -4.25 5.04
CA PRO A 55 3.19 -5.63 5.36
C PRO A 55 3.16 -5.93 6.87
N SER A 56 3.94 -5.22 7.68
CA SER A 56 3.88 -5.32 9.15
C SER A 56 2.56 -4.77 9.71
N ASP A 57 2.02 -3.73 9.10
CA ASP A 57 0.74 -3.14 9.46
C ASP A 57 -0.45 -3.93 8.96
N PHE A 58 -0.31 -4.61 7.83
CA PHE A 58 -1.28 -5.60 7.39
C PHE A 58 -1.54 -6.64 8.48
N LYS A 59 -0.46 -7.20 9.07
CA LYS A 59 -0.57 -8.15 10.17
C LYS A 59 -1.21 -7.54 11.41
N ASN A 60 -0.94 -6.27 11.72
CA ASN A 60 -1.55 -5.60 12.85
C ASN A 60 -3.07 -5.34 12.63
N PHE A 61 -3.44 -5.01 11.41
CA PHE A 61 -4.82 -4.71 11.03
C PHE A 61 -5.72 -5.95 11.03
N LEU A 62 -5.26 -7.06 10.45
CA LEU A 62 -6.02 -8.32 10.40
C LEU A 62 -5.73 -9.27 11.56
N ARG A 63 -4.66 -9.03 12.33
CA ARG A 63 -4.07 -10.00 13.27
C ARG A 63 -3.69 -11.32 12.62
N MET A 64 -3.45 -11.31 11.30
CA MET A 64 -3.08 -12.46 10.49
C MET A 64 -2.03 -12.06 9.46
N ASP A 65 -1.17 -13.01 9.09
CA ASP A 65 -0.22 -12.88 7.99
C ASP A 65 -0.91 -12.88 6.62
N ILE A 66 -0.20 -12.32 5.63
CA ILE A 66 -0.70 -12.19 4.26
C ILE A 66 -0.96 -13.57 3.63
N GLU A 67 -0.11 -14.55 3.94
CA GLU A 67 -0.21 -15.91 3.41
C GLU A 67 -1.49 -16.60 3.91
N SER A 68 -1.72 -16.60 5.22
CA SER A 68 -2.97 -17.08 5.83
C SER A 68 -4.21 -16.33 5.30
N TYR A 69 -4.09 -15.03 5.01
CA TYR A 69 -5.20 -14.27 4.43
C TYR A 69 -5.55 -14.74 3.01
N ASN A 70 -4.53 -14.99 2.17
CA ASN A 70 -4.71 -15.48 0.81
C ASN A 70 -5.25 -16.92 0.79
N GLU A 71 -4.84 -17.77 1.73
CA GLU A 71 -5.35 -19.15 1.80
C GLU A 71 -6.80 -19.22 2.28
N LEU A 72 -7.17 -18.41 3.27
CA LEU A 72 -8.45 -18.56 3.97
C LEU A 72 -9.52 -17.60 3.45
N VAL A 73 -9.15 -16.34 3.22
CA VAL A 73 -10.13 -15.25 3.04
C VAL A 73 -10.37 -14.96 1.57
N GLU A 74 -9.32 -14.92 0.75
CA GLU A 74 -9.43 -14.67 -0.69
C GLU A 74 -10.41 -15.63 -1.40
N PRO A 75 -10.38 -16.96 -1.15
CA PRO A 75 -11.30 -17.88 -1.81
C PRO A 75 -12.75 -17.69 -1.36
N LEU A 76 -12.98 -17.25 -0.12
CA LEU A 76 -14.32 -17.02 0.42
C LEU A 76 -14.95 -15.75 -0.14
N ILE A 77 -14.16 -14.69 -0.31
CA ILE A 77 -14.60 -13.46 -0.97
C ILE A 77 -14.95 -13.73 -2.45
N CYS A 78 -14.14 -14.53 -3.15
CA CYS A 78 -14.43 -14.91 -4.53
C CYS A 78 -15.68 -15.79 -4.66
N LYS A 79 -15.88 -16.76 -3.76
CA LYS A 79 -17.05 -17.65 -3.76
C LYS A 79 -18.36 -16.90 -3.46
N THR A 80 -18.33 -15.91 -2.58
CA THR A 80 -19.52 -15.11 -2.25
C THR A 80 -19.92 -14.22 -3.43
N ASN A 81 -18.98 -13.51 -4.04
CA ASN A 81 -19.26 -12.69 -5.22
C ASN A 81 -19.85 -13.48 -6.40
N HIS A 82 -19.40 -14.71 -6.64
CA HIS A 82 -19.96 -15.55 -7.71
C HIS A 82 -21.44 -15.90 -7.50
N LYS A 83 -21.85 -16.18 -6.25
CA LYS A 83 -23.26 -16.46 -5.91
C LYS A 83 -24.15 -15.25 -6.16
N TYR A 84 -23.70 -14.06 -5.80
CA TYR A 84 -24.46 -12.82 -6.01
C TYR A 84 -24.45 -12.38 -7.48
N ALA A 85 -23.35 -12.58 -8.21
CA ALA A 85 -23.26 -12.27 -9.64
C ALA A 85 -24.24 -13.12 -10.48
N SER A 86 -24.31 -14.42 -10.20
CA SER A 86 -25.27 -15.32 -10.86
C SER A 86 -26.72 -14.96 -10.52
N ALA A 87 -27.02 -14.61 -9.26
CA ALA A 87 -28.37 -14.18 -8.86
C ALA A 87 -28.81 -12.85 -9.52
N HIS A 88 -27.89 -11.89 -9.68
CA HIS A 88 -28.18 -10.59 -10.31
C HIS A 88 -28.42 -10.73 -11.82
N LEU A 89 -27.77 -11.69 -12.47
CA LEU A 89 -28.02 -12.09 -13.86
C LEU A 89 -29.39 -12.78 -14.00
N SER A 90 -29.80 -13.62 -13.06
CA SER A 90 -31.11 -14.29 -13.09
C SER A 90 -32.29 -13.32 -13.06
N HIS A 91 -32.28 -12.31 -12.19
CA HIS A 91 -33.40 -11.35 -12.11
C HIS A 91 -33.51 -10.48 -13.38
N ARG A 92 -32.38 -10.05 -13.98
CA ARG A 92 -32.40 -9.31 -15.25
C ARG A 92 -32.78 -10.20 -16.43
N ALA A 93 -32.35 -11.47 -16.46
CA ALA A 93 -32.72 -12.42 -17.51
C ALA A 93 -34.21 -12.76 -17.47
N ILE A 94 -34.81 -12.91 -16.28
CA ILE A 94 -36.26 -13.13 -16.13
C ILE A 94 -37.06 -11.90 -16.56
N LEU A 95 -36.63 -10.68 -16.17
CA LEU A 95 -37.29 -9.45 -16.62
C LEU A 95 -37.21 -9.24 -18.13
N LEU A 96 -36.06 -9.55 -18.76
CA LEU A 96 -35.90 -9.47 -20.21
C LEU A 96 -36.73 -10.54 -20.94
N ALA A 97 -36.85 -11.76 -20.39
CA ALA A 97 -37.68 -12.83 -20.96
C ALA A 97 -39.19 -12.54 -20.91
N PHE A 98 -39.65 -11.63 -20.04
CA PHE A 98 -41.05 -11.19 -19.97
C PHE A 98 -41.36 -9.95 -20.81
N LEU A 99 -40.34 -9.23 -21.29
CA LEU A 99 -40.50 -8.04 -22.13
C LEU A 99 -40.48 -8.33 -23.64
N ASP A 100 -40.18 -9.56 -24.04
CA ASP A 100 -40.13 -10.05 -25.43
C ASP A 100 -41.37 -10.88 -25.84
N ARG A 101 -42.50 -10.74 -25.12
CA ARG A 101 -43.77 -11.43 -25.45
C ARG A 101 -44.90 -10.47 -25.80
#